data_AF-A0AAN8PLL0-F1
#
_entry.id   AF-A0AAN8PLL0-F1
#
_cell.length_a   1.000
_cell.length_b   1.000
_cell.length_c   1.000
_cell.angle_alpha   90.00
_cell.angle_beta   90.00
_cell.angle_gamma   90.00
#
_symmetry.space_group_name_H-M   'P 1'
#
loop_
_entity.id
_entity.type
_entity.pdbx_description
1 polymer ?
#
loop_
_entity_poly.entity_id
_entity_poly.type
_entity_poly.pdbx_seq_one_letter_code
_entity_poly.pdbx_strand_id
1 'polypeptide(L)'
;MLSEQCKLKLEQIRSSMSASEQEDLDGVLEEVQQLCTLDDYDLHFGEESSDFKKSLTKAVEPLKEEISIQRIIEIQEDIDHWLQSISEPSSPIVLQKLVSTFAHITSAIIHQFHKGGELLSVKVCRKTVEEIDALSEMTHVLVTEMGNISSNFTILSKNLYKGTDNLNILINKIDITMNQSTMYIKKAFNLLIPVLQLGAAV
;
A
#
# COMPACT_ATOMS: atom_id res chain seq x y z
N MET A 1 14.20 12.00 6.72
CA MET A 1 13.48 10.88 6.08
C MET A 1 13.49 11.11 4.58
N LEU A 2 13.78 10.08 3.78
CA LEU A 2 14.11 10.13 2.35
C LEU A 2 13.34 11.16 1.51
N SER A 3 12.01 11.22 1.65
CA SER A 3 11.13 12.16 0.93
C SER A 3 11.60 13.62 1.02
N GLU A 4 11.95 14.10 2.22
CA GLU A 4 12.44 15.46 2.45
C GLU A 4 13.84 15.68 1.83
N GLN A 5 14.68 14.65 1.82
CA GLN A 5 15.99 14.75 1.16
C GLN A 5 15.84 14.88 -0.36
N CYS A 6 14.88 14.18 -0.96
CA CYS A 6 14.55 14.31 -2.38
C CYS A 6 13.97 15.68 -2.72
N LYS A 7 13.07 16.22 -1.88
CA LYS A 7 12.56 17.60 -2.06
C LYS A 7 13.67 18.64 -2.04
N LEU A 8 14.58 18.57 -1.07
CA LEU A 8 15.72 19.49 -1.00
C LEU A 8 16.62 19.39 -2.24
N LYS A 9 16.84 18.18 -2.76
CA LYS A 9 17.59 17.99 -4.02
C LYS A 9 16.87 18.59 -5.23
N LEU A 10 15.55 18.41 -5.32
CA LEU A 10 14.73 19.01 -6.37
C LEU A 10 14.79 20.54 -6.31
N GLU A 11 14.70 21.14 -5.11
CA GLU A 11 14.85 22.58 -4.92
C GLU A 11 16.24 23.08 -5.34
N GLN A 12 17.30 22.32 -5.04
CA GLN A 12 18.65 22.65 -5.49
C GLN A 12 18.76 22.63 -7.02
N ILE A 13 18.26 21.58 -7.67
CA ILE A 13 18.22 21.47 -9.15
C ILE A 13 17.47 22.67 -9.73
N ARG A 14 16.26 22.93 -9.23
CA ARG A 14 15.41 24.04 -9.67
C ARG A 14 16.10 25.39 -9.52
N SER A 15 16.79 25.64 -8.41
CA SER A 15 17.51 26.91 -8.16
C SER A 15 18.69 27.16 -9.10
N SER A 16 19.21 26.11 -9.73
CA SER A 16 20.34 26.20 -10.68
C SER A 16 19.90 26.41 -12.14
N MET A 17 18.60 26.29 -12.41
CA MET A 17 17.99 26.41 -13.73
C MET A 17 17.50 27.83 -14.02
N SER A 18 17.36 28.17 -15.31
CA SER A 18 16.72 29.41 -15.76
C SER A 18 15.20 29.37 -15.53
N ALA A 19 14.54 30.53 -15.62
CA ALA A 19 13.09 30.62 -15.39
C ALA A 19 12.26 29.75 -16.36
N SER A 20 12.69 29.60 -17.61
CA SER A 20 12.01 28.72 -18.59
C SER A 20 12.18 27.25 -18.24
N GLU A 21 13.38 26.83 -17.86
CA GLU A 21 13.66 25.45 -17.45
C GLU A 21 12.97 25.08 -16.13
N GLN A 22 12.78 26.06 -15.23
CA GLN A 22 11.99 25.88 -14.01
C GLN A 22 10.52 25.64 -14.31
N GLU A 23 9.93 26.35 -15.26
CA GLU A 23 8.54 26.15 -15.69
C GLU A 23 8.35 24.76 -16.31
N ASP A 24 9.28 24.33 -17.17
CA ASP A 24 9.27 22.98 -17.75
C ASP A 24 9.38 21.90 -16.66
N LEU A 25 10.31 22.06 -15.71
CA LEU A 25 10.47 21.15 -14.58
C LEU A 25 9.21 21.09 -13.71
N ASP A 26 8.64 22.24 -13.35
CA ASP A 26 7.42 22.30 -12.54
C ASP A 26 6.26 21.55 -13.22
N GLY A 27 6.14 21.64 -14.55
CA GLY A 27 5.18 20.88 -15.34
C GLY A 27 5.39 19.36 -15.25
N VAL A 28 6.63 18.88 -15.37
CA VAL A 28 6.97 17.45 -15.21
C VAL A 28 6.68 16.96 -13.79
N LEU A 29 7.01 17.76 -12.78
CA LEU A 29 6.76 17.43 -11.37
C LEU A 29 5.26 17.31 -11.07
N GLU A 30 4.44 18.17 -11.68
CA GLU A 30 2.98 18.12 -11.59
C GLU A 30 2.41 16.88 -12.30
N GLU A 31 2.93 16.52 -13.48
CA GLU A 31 2.52 15.30 -14.19
C GLU A 31 2.80 14.04 -13.34
N VAL A 32 4.01 13.93 -12.76
CA VAL A 32 4.33 12.82 -11.84
C VAL A 32 3.39 12.78 -10.64
N GLN A 33 3.08 13.94 -10.05
CA GLN A 33 2.13 14.04 -8.94
C GLN A 33 0.72 13.58 -9.34
N GLN A 34 0.25 13.96 -10.54
CA GLN A 34 -1.04 13.54 -11.07
C GLN A 34 -1.09 12.03 -11.30
N LEU A 35 -0.06 11.45 -11.91
CA LEU A 35 0.04 9.99 -12.13
C LEU A 35 0.09 9.18 -10.83
N CYS A 36 0.61 9.77 -9.75
CA CYS A 36 0.61 9.16 -8.41
C CYS A 36 -0.69 9.38 -7.63
N THR A 37 -1.65 10.12 -8.18
CA THR A 37 -2.91 10.38 -7.48
C THR A 37 -3.77 9.12 -7.50
N LEU A 38 -3.91 8.46 -6.35
CA LEU A 38 -4.75 7.26 -6.17
C LEU A 38 -6.25 7.61 -6.01
N ASP A 39 -6.72 8.65 -6.73
CA ASP A 39 -8.11 9.11 -6.64
C ASP A 39 -9.02 8.02 -7.19
N ASP A 40 -9.85 7.49 -6.28
CA ASP A 40 -10.95 6.58 -6.56
C ASP A 40 -10.63 5.44 -7.54
N TYR A 41 -9.60 4.65 -7.23
CA TYR A 41 -9.77 3.21 -7.49
C TYR A 41 -11.04 2.82 -6.73
N ASP A 42 -12.15 2.72 -7.46
CA ASP A 42 -13.41 2.17 -6.98
C ASP A 42 -13.03 0.94 -6.18
N LEU A 43 -13.10 1.06 -4.86
CA LEU A 43 -12.80 -0.02 -3.93
C LEU A 43 -13.98 -0.99 -4.02
N HIS A 44 -14.17 -1.59 -5.19
CA HIS A 44 -15.01 -2.73 -5.44
C HIS A 44 -14.33 -3.93 -4.81
N PHE A 45 -14.34 -3.95 -3.47
CA PHE A 45 -14.14 -5.14 -2.67
C PHE A 45 -15.27 -6.11 -3.04
N GLY A 46 -15.04 -6.98 -4.03
CA GLY A 46 -16.15 -7.79 -4.54
C GLY A 46 -15.83 -8.77 -5.65
N GLU A 47 -14.77 -8.57 -6.43
CA GLU A 47 -14.28 -9.64 -7.29
C GLU A 47 -13.20 -10.40 -6.52
N GLU A 48 -13.49 -11.66 -6.16
CA GLU A 48 -12.49 -12.63 -5.73
C GLU A 48 -11.35 -12.64 -6.76
N SER A 49 -10.31 -11.85 -6.51
CA SER A 49 -9.03 -12.06 -7.17
C SER A 49 -8.53 -13.39 -6.61
N SER A 50 -8.81 -14.48 -7.34
CA SER A 50 -8.50 -15.85 -6.95
C SER A 50 -7.01 -16.12 -6.67
N ASP A 51 -6.14 -15.11 -6.74
CA ASP A 51 -4.73 -15.24 -6.45
C ASP A 51 -4.08 -13.87 -6.11
N PHE A 52 -4.27 -13.41 -4.86
CA PHE A 52 -3.58 -12.22 -4.31
C PHE A 52 -2.08 -12.26 -4.60
N LYS A 53 -1.45 -13.42 -4.41
CA LYS A 53 -0.02 -13.64 -4.62
C LYS A 53 0.37 -13.38 -6.07
N LYS A 54 -0.39 -13.90 -7.05
CA LYS A 54 -0.14 -13.64 -8.47
C LYS A 54 -0.37 -12.18 -8.84
N SER A 55 -1.44 -11.56 -8.35
CA SER A 55 -1.72 -10.14 -8.61
C SER A 55 -0.61 -9.25 -8.06
N LEU A 56 -0.17 -9.49 -6.83
CA LEU A 56 0.92 -8.75 -6.20
C LEU A 56 2.25 -9.00 -6.91
N THR A 57 2.55 -10.25 -7.29
CA THR A 57 3.77 -10.59 -8.06
C THR A 57 3.81 -9.86 -9.39
N LYS A 58 2.68 -9.83 -10.11
CA LYS A 58 2.57 -9.11 -11.39
C LYS A 58 2.78 -7.60 -11.20
N ALA A 59 2.18 -7.02 -10.16
CA ALA A 59 2.28 -5.59 -9.89
C ALA A 59 3.72 -5.14 -9.61
N VAL A 60 4.50 -5.96 -8.90
CA VAL A 60 5.89 -5.62 -8.52
C VAL A 60 6.94 -6.08 -9.52
N GLU A 61 6.58 -6.79 -10.59
CA GLU A 61 7.56 -7.30 -11.57
C GLU A 61 8.49 -6.22 -12.13
N PRO A 62 8.02 -4.98 -12.45
CA PRO A 62 8.90 -3.89 -12.89
C PRO A 62 9.87 -3.38 -11.81
N LEU A 63 9.61 -3.71 -10.53
CA LEU A 63 10.32 -3.24 -9.33
C LEU A 63 10.93 -4.37 -8.51
N LYS A 64 11.11 -5.56 -9.11
CA LYS A 64 11.53 -6.77 -8.38
C LYS A 64 12.93 -6.70 -7.76
N GLU A 65 13.76 -5.75 -8.20
CA GLU A 65 15.08 -5.52 -7.63
C GLU A 65 15.02 -4.59 -6.41
N GLU A 66 13.98 -3.74 -6.35
CA GLU A 66 13.79 -2.72 -5.32
C GLU A 66 12.85 -3.17 -4.19
N ILE A 67 11.85 -3.99 -4.52
CA ILE A 67 10.75 -4.35 -3.62
C ILE A 67 10.67 -5.87 -3.44
N SER A 68 10.57 -6.32 -2.19
CA SER A 68 10.32 -7.72 -1.86
C SER A 68 8.94 -7.92 -1.26
N ILE A 69 8.12 -8.77 -1.87
CA ILE A 69 6.75 -9.05 -1.42
C ILE A 69 6.63 -10.31 -0.55
N GLN A 70 7.74 -11.04 -0.34
CA GLN A 70 7.75 -12.34 0.32
C GLN A 70 7.12 -12.29 1.71
N ARG A 71 7.50 -11.29 2.53
CA ARG A 71 6.96 -11.14 3.89
C ARG A 71 5.45 -10.86 3.89
N ILE A 72 4.96 -10.12 2.89
CA ILE A 72 3.53 -9.77 2.78
C ILE A 72 2.73 -11.03 2.45
N ILE A 73 3.23 -11.84 1.51
CA ILE A 73 2.64 -13.13 1.14
C ILE A 73 2.59 -14.08 2.34
N GLU A 74 3.68 -14.21 3.09
CA GLU A 74 3.73 -15.05 4.30
C GLU A 74 2.67 -14.66 5.33
N ILE A 75 2.49 -13.35 5.57
CA ILE A 75 1.47 -12.87 6.50
C ILE A 75 0.07 -13.23 5.99
N GLN A 76 -0.18 -13.15 4.68
CA GLN A 76 -1.44 -13.53 4.06
C GLN A 76 -1.70 -15.04 4.19
N GLU A 77 -0.71 -15.88 3.88
CA GLU A 77 -0.79 -17.34 4.04
C GLU A 77 -1.03 -17.73 5.53
N ASP A 78 -0.38 -17.04 6.48
CA ASP A 78 -0.59 -17.22 7.93
C ASP A 78 -2.04 -16.89 8.37
N ILE A 79 -2.69 -15.94 7.70
CA ILE A 79 -4.08 -15.55 7.99
C ILE A 79 -5.03 -16.60 7.45
N ASP A 80 -4.85 -17.03 6.21
CA ASP A 80 -5.69 -18.07 5.60
C ASP A 80 -5.63 -19.36 6.41
N HIS A 81 -4.44 -19.78 6.81
CA HIS A 81 -4.26 -20.94 7.68
C HIS A 81 -4.96 -20.73 9.03
N TRP A 82 -4.85 -19.55 9.64
CA TRP A 82 -5.53 -19.25 10.89
C TRP A 82 -7.06 -19.32 10.74
N LEU A 83 -7.63 -18.73 9.69
CA LEU A 83 -9.06 -18.74 9.38
C LEU A 83 -9.60 -20.16 9.16
N GLN A 84 -8.81 -21.06 8.59
CA GLN A 84 -9.18 -22.47 8.41
C GLN A 84 -9.08 -23.28 9.71
N SER A 85 -8.13 -22.95 10.57
CA SER A 85 -7.85 -23.71 11.80
C SER A 85 -8.78 -23.37 12.98
N ILE A 86 -9.44 -22.23 12.95
CA ILE A 86 -10.15 -21.68 14.10
C ILE A 86 -11.54 -22.32 14.28
N SER A 87 -11.75 -23.06 15.38
CA SER A 87 -13.01 -23.79 15.62
C SER A 87 -14.02 -23.03 16.51
N GLU A 88 -13.57 -22.35 17.57
CA GLU A 88 -14.44 -21.59 18.48
C GLU A 88 -13.83 -20.24 18.90
N PRO A 89 -13.76 -19.27 17.98
CA PRO A 89 -13.17 -17.98 18.28
C PRO A 89 -14.08 -17.06 19.11
N SER A 90 -13.52 -16.48 20.17
CA SER A 90 -14.16 -15.40 20.93
C SER A 90 -13.92 -14.03 20.26
N SER A 91 -14.83 -13.06 20.49
CA SER A 91 -14.80 -11.73 19.86
C SER A 91 -13.48 -11.00 20.12
N PRO A 92 -12.92 -11.03 21.36
CA PRO A 92 -11.59 -10.47 21.61
C PRO A 92 -10.47 -11.13 20.80
N ILE A 93 -10.51 -12.45 20.61
CA ILE A 93 -9.48 -13.19 19.84
C ILE A 93 -9.56 -12.80 18.36
N VAL A 94 -10.77 -12.73 17.79
CA VAL A 94 -10.98 -12.32 16.39
C VAL A 94 -10.44 -10.93 16.15
N LEU A 95 -10.82 -9.97 17.01
CA LEU A 95 -10.38 -8.58 16.87
C LEU A 95 -8.87 -8.43 17.08
N GLN A 96 -8.30 -9.10 18.08
CA GLN A 96 -6.86 -9.06 18.33
C GLN A 96 -6.07 -9.63 17.14
N LYS A 97 -6.53 -10.75 16.58
CA LYS A 97 -5.91 -11.34 15.39
C LYS A 97 -5.98 -10.38 14.21
N LEU A 98 -7.14 -9.77 13.94
CA LEU A 98 -7.30 -8.79 12.87
C LEU A 98 -6.34 -7.60 13.02
N VAL A 99 -6.32 -6.99 14.20
CA VAL A 99 -5.48 -5.82 14.48
C VAL A 99 -3.99 -6.18 14.31
N SER A 100 -3.56 -7.32 14.83
CA SER A 100 -2.19 -7.81 14.66
C SER A 100 -1.85 -8.06 13.19
N THR A 101 -2.77 -8.69 12.47
CA THR A 101 -2.65 -8.96 11.02
C THR A 101 -2.46 -7.66 10.24
N PHE A 102 -3.36 -6.69 10.40
CA PHE A 102 -3.26 -5.41 9.69
C PHE A 102 -2.01 -4.65 10.08
N ALA A 103 -1.64 -4.62 11.36
CA ALA A 103 -0.40 -4.00 11.79
C ALA A 103 0.84 -4.64 11.13
N HIS A 104 0.90 -5.98 11.05
CA HIS A 104 2.00 -6.68 10.39
C HIS A 104 2.06 -6.41 8.89
N ILE A 105 0.92 -6.47 8.20
CA ILE A 105 0.86 -6.19 6.74
C ILE A 105 1.25 -4.73 6.49
N THR A 106 0.64 -3.77 7.19
CA THR A 106 0.95 -2.34 7.05
C THR A 106 2.43 -2.05 7.33
N SER A 107 2.99 -2.63 8.40
CA SER A 107 4.42 -2.45 8.70
C SER A 107 5.32 -3.03 7.60
N ALA A 108 4.99 -4.21 7.07
CA ALA A 108 5.74 -4.82 5.98
C ALA A 108 5.68 -3.95 4.71
N ILE A 109 4.50 -3.44 4.33
CA ILE A 109 4.33 -2.56 3.17
C ILE A 109 5.11 -1.27 3.34
N ILE A 110 4.97 -0.58 4.48
CA ILE A 110 5.69 0.67 4.77
C ILE A 110 7.20 0.45 4.67
N HIS A 111 7.70 -0.67 5.21
CA HIS A 111 9.10 -1.02 5.11
C HIS A 111 9.54 -1.23 3.66
N GLN A 112 8.74 -1.93 2.84
CA GLN A 112 9.06 -2.14 1.43
C GLN A 112 9.02 -0.85 0.62
N PHE A 113 8.07 0.04 0.87
CA PHE A 113 8.06 1.37 0.24
C PHE A 113 9.28 2.18 0.63
N HIS A 114 9.64 2.20 1.91
CA HIS A 114 10.84 2.91 2.36
C HIS A 114 12.11 2.37 1.68
N LYS A 115 12.32 1.05 1.73
CA LYS A 115 13.49 0.40 1.14
C LYS A 115 13.52 0.56 -0.39
N GLY A 116 12.38 0.36 -1.04
CA GLY A 116 12.22 0.56 -2.48
C GLY A 116 12.56 1.99 -2.87
N GLY A 117 12.03 2.98 -2.14
CA GLY A 117 12.38 4.38 -2.32
C GLY A 117 13.88 4.65 -2.21
N GLU A 118 14.57 4.08 -1.22
CA GLU A 118 16.02 4.24 -1.08
C GLU A 118 16.77 3.70 -2.31
N LEU A 119 16.41 2.51 -2.79
CA LEU A 119 17.03 1.91 -3.97
C LEU A 119 16.71 2.69 -5.25
N LEU A 120 15.46 3.13 -5.41
CA LEU A 120 15.03 3.98 -6.51
C LEU A 120 15.81 5.29 -6.55
N SER A 121 16.07 5.90 -5.39
CA SER A 121 16.77 7.19 -5.28
C SER A 121 18.23 7.19 -5.73
N VAL A 122 18.87 6.01 -5.80
CA VAL A 122 20.26 5.84 -6.26
C VAL A 122 20.36 5.12 -7.61
N LYS A 123 19.22 4.76 -8.20
CA LYS A 123 19.15 4.05 -9.48
C LYS A 123 19.54 4.99 -10.62
N VAL A 124 20.54 4.59 -11.41
CA VAL A 124 21.12 5.42 -12.48
C VAL A 124 20.18 5.60 -13.67
N CYS A 125 19.49 4.54 -14.09
CA CYS A 125 18.55 4.59 -15.21
C CYS A 125 17.13 4.47 -14.67
N ARG A 126 16.46 5.62 -14.56
CA ARG A 126 15.08 5.72 -14.09
C ARG A 126 14.13 5.40 -15.23
N LYS A 127 13.07 4.68 -14.90
CA LYS A 127 11.92 4.47 -15.79
C LYS A 127 10.67 4.93 -15.06
N THR A 128 10.64 6.23 -14.79
CA THR A 128 9.74 6.81 -13.78
C THR A 128 8.27 6.45 -14.01
N VAL A 129 7.80 6.39 -15.26
CA VAL A 129 6.43 5.96 -15.58
C VAL A 129 6.18 4.51 -15.18
N GLU A 130 7.05 3.57 -15.59
CA GLU A 130 6.93 2.15 -15.21
C GLU A 130 6.99 1.96 -13.67
N GLU A 131 7.80 2.78 -12.99
CA GLU A 131 7.96 2.75 -11.54
C GLU A 131 6.72 3.31 -10.81
N ILE A 132 6.11 4.38 -11.33
CA ILE A 132 4.84 4.92 -10.82
C ILE A 132 3.74 3.88 -10.99
N ASP A 133 3.57 3.34 -12.20
CA ASP A 133 2.53 2.35 -12.51
C ASP A 133 2.63 1.12 -11.59
N ALA A 134 3.85 0.59 -11.40
CA ALA A 134 4.08 -0.56 -10.55
C ALA A 134 3.79 -0.28 -9.06
N LEU A 135 4.20 0.88 -8.54
CA LEU A 135 3.90 1.25 -7.15
C LEU A 135 2.42 1.55 -6.92
N SER A 136 1.75 2.20 -7.88
CA SER A 136 0.31 2.47 -7.83
C SER A 136 -0.49 1.17 -7.86
N GLU A 137 -0.17 0.26 -8.80
CA GLU A 137 -0.82 -1.04 -8.90
C GLU A 137 -0.55 -1.91 -7.66
N MET A 138 0.69 -1.92 -7.16
CA MET A 138 1.02 -2.60 -5.91
C MET A 138 0.17 -2.05 -4.76
N THR A 139 0.07 -0.73 -4.64
CA THR A 139 -0.74 -0.07 -3.60
C THR A 139 -2.21 -0.46 -3.73
N HIS A 140 -2.74 -0.47 -4.94
CA HIS A 140 -4.11 -0.89 -5.23
C HIS A 140 -4.36 -2.34 -4.79
N VAL A 141 -3.53 -3.30 -5.24
CA VAL A 141 -3.63 -4.72 -4.87
C VAL A 141 -3.61 -4.90 -3.35
N LEU A 142 -2.72 -4.20 -2.64
CA LEU A 142 -2.59 -4.29 -1.18
C LEU A 142 -3.80 -3.73 -0.45
N VAL A 143 -4.34 -2.61 -0.90
CA VAL A 143 -5.55 -2.01 -0.31
C VAL A 143 -6.77 -2.90 -0.55
N THR A 144 -6.90 -3.48 -1.75
CA THR A 144 -7.94 -4.45 -2.07
C THR A 144 -7.86 -5.67 -1.15
N GLU A 145 -6.66 -6.19 -0.90
CA GLU A 145 -6.47 -7.33 -0.01
C GLU A 145 -6.82 -7.00 1.45
N MET A 146 -6.55 -5.79 1.92
CA MET A 146 -7.02 -5.36 3.25
C MET A 146 -8.54 -5.45 3.38
N GLY A 147 -9.28 -5.13 2.32
CA GLY A 147 -10.73 -5.28 2.29
C GLY A 147 -11.19 -6.74 2.21
N ASN A 148 -10.49 -7.59 1.45
CA ASN A 148 -10.77 -9.03 1.42
C ASN A 148 -10.61 -9.66 2.81
N ILE A 149 -9.51 -9.36 3.50
CA ILE A 149 -9.26 -9.79 4.87
C ILE A 149 -10.36 -9.26 5.80
N SER A 150 -10.69 -7.97 5.71
CA SER A 150 -11.78 -7.37 6.50
C SER A 150 -13.12 -8.09 6.29
N SER A 151 -13.45 -8.42 5.04
CA SER A 151 -14.65 -9.16 4.66
C SER A 151 -14.66 -10.56 5.27
N ASN A 152 -13.54 -11.29 5.19
CA ASN A 152 -13.40 -12.63 5.78
C ASN A 152 -13.63 -12.60 7.30
N PHE A 153 -13.04 -11.62 8.00
CA PHE A 153 -13.24 -11.44 9.44
C PHE A 153 -14.68 -11.02 9.78
N THR A 154 -15.33 -10.24 8.91
CA THR A 154 -16.75 -9.87 9.05
C THR A 154 -17.67 -11.08 8.88
N ILE A 155 -17.43 -11.93 7.88
CA ILE A 155 -18.17 -13.18 7.67
C ILE A 155 -18.00 -14.11 8.87
N LEU A 156 -16.76 -14.30 9.34
CA LEU A 156 -16.45 -15.05 10.55
C LEU A 156 -17.24 -14.51 11.75
N SER A 157 -17.21 -13.20 11.97
CA SER A 157 -17.92 -12.54 13.07
C SER A 157 -19.43 -12.74 13.00
N LYS A 158 -20.03 -12.61 11.80
CA LYS A 158 -21.46 -12.85 11.58
C LYS A 158 -21.86 -14.30 11.90
N ASN A 159 -21.00 -15.27 11.60
CA ASN A 159 -21.26 -16.67 11.88
C ASN A 159 -21.24 -17.00 13.38
N LEU A 160 -20.38 -16.33 14.15
CA LEU A 160 -20.21 -16.57 15.58
C LEU A 160 -21.24 -15.86 16.46
N TYR A 161 -21.65 -14.64 16.09
CA TYR A 161 -22.39 -13.72 16.97
C TYR A 161 -23.83 -13.42 16.50
N LYS A 162 -24.44 -14.34 15.74
CA LYS A 162 -25.79 -14.18 15.17
C LYS A 162 -26.79 -13.63 16.20
N GLY A 163 -27.30 -12.42 15.96
CA GLY A 163 -28.37 -11.82 16.77
C GLY A 163 -27.94 -11.13 18.07
N THR A 164 -26.65 -10.78 18.24
CA THR A 164 -26.18 -10.03 19.43
C THR A 164 -25.81 -8.58 19.09
N ASP A 165 -26.07 -7.64 20.00
CA ASP A 165 -25.67 -6.23 19.85
C ASP A 165 -24.14 -6.06 19.69
N ASN A 166 -23.37 -7.03 20.19
CA ASN A 166 -21.92 -7.08 20.09
C ASN A 166 -21.41 -7.27 18.64
N LEU A 167 -22.24 -7.79 17.73
CA LEU A 167 -21.86 -8.00 16.33
C LEU A 167 -21.61 -6.67 15.61
N ASN A 168 -22.51 -5.69 15.76
CA ASN A 168 -22.38 -4.38 15.12
C ASN A 168 -21.15 -3.62 15.62
N ILE A 169 -20.88 -3.70 16.94
CA ILE A 169 -19.69 -3.10 17.54
C ILE A 169 -18.42 -3.74 16.96
N LEU A 170 -18.41 -5.07 16.79
CA LEU A 170 -17.26 -5.78 16.22
C LEU A 170 -17.03 -5.39 14.76
N ILE A 171 -18.07 -5.40 13.92
CA ILE A 171 -17.99 -5.00 12.51
C ILE A 171 -17.45 -3.57 12.37
N ASN A 172 -18.00 -2.61 13.14
CA ASN A 172 -17.52 -1.24 13.12
C ASN A 172 -16.03 -1.13 13.47
N LYS A 173 -15.55 -1.93 14.43
CA LYS A 173 -14.11 -1.96 14.79
C LYS A 173 -13.25 -2.55 13.67
N ILE A 174 -13.75 -3.58 12.98
CA ILE A 174 -13.09 -4.18 11.82
C ILE A 174 -12.89 -3.11 10.74
N ASP A 175 -13.97 -2.40 10.39
CA ASP A 175 -13.96 -1.35 9.36
C ASP A 175 -13.02 -0.19 9.72
N ILE A 176 -13.06 0.28 10.97
CA ILE A 176 -12.15 1.35 11.44
C ILE A 176 -10.69 0.92 11.30
N THR A 177 -10.37 -0.30 11.73
CA THR A 177 -8.98 -0.79 11.72
C THR A 177 -8.47 -0.96 10.29
N MET A 178 -9.32 -1.51 9.39
CA MET A 178 -9.01 -1.62 7.96
C MET A 178 -8.76 -0.24 7.35
N ASN A 179 -9.68 0.71 7.55
CA ASN A 179 -9.57 2.07 6.99
C ASN A 179 -8.30 2.80 7.47
N GLN A 180 -7.95 2.67 8.75
CA GLN A 180 -6.70 3.21 9.29
C GLN A 180 -5.47 2.61 8.60
N SER A 181 -5.47 1.29 8.44
CA SER A 181 -4.36 0.54 7.81
C SER A 181 -4.18 0.92 6.35
N THR A 182 -5.28 1.01 5.59
CA THR A 182 -5.32 1.51 4.22
C THR A 182 -4.81 2.95 4.13
N MET A 183 -5.24 3.83 5.03
CA MET A 183 -4.76 5.22 5.07
C MET A 183 -3.25 5.27 5.29
N TYR A 184 -2.69 4.44 6.17
CA TYR A 184 -1.23 4.41 6.39
C TYR A 184 -0.45 3.91 5.17
N ILE A 185 -0.97 2.92 4.45
CA ILE A 185 -0.38 2.43 3.19
C ILE A 185 -0.37 3.55 2.14
N LYS A 186 -1.52 4.20 1.90
CA LYS A 186 -1.62 5.32 0.95
C LYS A 186 -0.68 6.47 1.31
N LYS A 187 -0.59 6.81 2.61
CA LYS A 187 0.37 7.82 3.09
C LYS A 187 1.82 7.43 2.82
N ALA A 188 2.18 6.17 3.00
CA ALA A 188 3.53 5.69 2.74
C ALA A 188 3.87 5.73 1.25
N PHE A 189 2.92 5.39 0.37
CA PHE A 189 3.09 5.58 -1.07
C PHE A 189 3.29 7.06 -1.43
N ASN A 190 2.48 7.96 -0.88
CA ASN A 190 2.62 9.41 -1.13
C ASN A 190 3.99 9.97 -0.74
N LEU A 191 4.67 9.36 0.25
CA LEU A 191 6.03 9.76 0.63
C LEU A 191 7.08 9.42 -0.45
N LEU A 192 6.77 8.53 -1.38
CA LEU A 192 7.62 8.19 -2.53
C LEU A 192 7.50 9.17 -3.68
N ILE A 193 6.47 10.02 -3.72
CA ILE A 193 6.27 10.96 -4.83
C ILE A 193 7.51 11.84 -5.07
N PRO A 194 8.15 12.45 -4.05
CA PRO A 194 9.38 13.20 -4.26
C PRO A 194 10.56 12.36 -4.78
N VAL A 195 10.58 11.05 -4.50
CA VAL A 195 11.60 10.13 -5.02
C VAL A 195 11.39 9.90 -6.51
N LEU A 196 10.14 9.68 -6.92
CA LEU A 196 9.74 9.48 -8.32
C LEU A 196 9.95 10.76 -9.12
N GLN A 197 9.56 11.91 -8.56
CA GLN A 197 9.80 13.24 -9.10
C GLN A 197 11.29 13.51 -9.32
N LEU A 198 12.13 13.19 -8.33
CA LEU A 198 13.58 13.29 -8.51
C LEU A 198 14.03 12.43 -9.69
N GLY A 199 13.51 11.22 -9.84
CA GLY A 199 13.82 10.36 -10.97
C GLY A 199 13.37 10.85 -12.34
N ALA A 200 12.38 11.74 -12.44
CA ALA A 200 11.99 12.40 -13.69
C ALA A 200 12.78 13.69 -13.97
N ALA A 201 13.39 14.27 -12.93
CA ALA A 201 14.12 15.53 -13.00
C ALA A 201 15.62 15.38 -13.36
N VAL A 202 16.17 14.15 -13.30
CA VAL A 202 17.58 13.84 -13.65
C VAL A 202 17.65 12.93 -14.87
#